data_AF-A0A4S4N3P3-F1
#
_entry.id   AF-A0A4S4N3P3-F1
#
_cell.length_a   1.000
_cell.length_b   1.000
_cell.length_c   1.000
_cell.angle_alpha   90.00
_cell.angle_beta   90.00
_cell.angle_gamma   90.00
#
_symmetry.space_group_name_H-M   'P 1'
#
loop_
_entity.id
_entity.type
_entity.pdbx_description
1 polymer ?
#
loop_
_entity_poly.entity_id
_entity_poly.type
_entity_poly.pdbx_seq_one_letter_code
_entity_poly.pdbx_strand_id
1 'polypeptide(L)'
;MFMAARAAMWDTKVPVTRAVQYTAKSGNASKPADGKMEAADEASLSGFDTRQIPSAADFDLPDFWDEGEALSGRETWPLAITLNIHSATHFLDATLKEEAAVPLKLVVAFTFSTPSTPTLQAMRLLGPGELEHPRLQTLLSEAGKYAQQMYDALEVKLRDEDFRRNQKARNKFAQR
;
A
#
# COMPACT_ATOMS: atom_id res chain seq x y z
N MET A 1 -6.92 -11.97 -6.19
CA MET A 1 -7.35 -10.74 -5.49
C MET A 1 -6.17 -9.96 -4.88
N PHE A 2 -5.35 -10.55 -4.00
CA PHE A 2 -4.24 -9.84 -3.33
C PHE A 2 -3.20 -9.21 -4.27
N MET A 3 -2.88 -9.88 -5.38
CA MET A 3 -2.00 -9.33 -6.41
C MET A 3 -2.56 -8.04 -7.04
N ALA A 4 -3.86 -8.01 -7.35
CA ALA A 4 -4.51 -6.83 -7.89
C ALA A 4 -4.58 -5.69 -6.87
N ALA A 5 -4.84 -6.01 -5.59
CA ALA A 5 -4.78 -5.03 -4.52
C ALA A 5 -3.38 -4.42 -4.38
N ARG A 6 -2.31 -5.24 -4.42
CA ARG A 6 -0.93 -4.74 -4.42
C ARG A 6 -0.67 -3.78 -5.57
N ALA A 7 -1.06 -4.17 -6.79
CA ALA A 7 -0.88 -3.32 -7.97
C ALA A 7 -1.69 -2.01 -7.88
N ALA A 8 -2.90 -2.06 -7.35
CA ALA A 8 -3.71 -0.87 -7.11
C ALA A 8 -3.05 0.07 -6.10
N MET A 9 -2.57 -0.46 -4.96
CA MET A 9 -1.87 0.34 -3.94
C MET A 9 -0.54 0.91 -4.44
N TRP A 10 0.10 0.25 -5.41
CA TRP A 10 1.27 0.78 -6.09
C TRP A 10 0.92 2.00 -6.96
N ASP A 11 -0.27 1.98 -7.56
CA ASP A 11 -0.78 3.04 -8.44
C ASP A 11 -1.44 4.19 -7.66
N THR A 12 -1.90 3.94 -6.44
CA THR A 12 -2.53 4.99 -5.63
C THR A 12 -1.55 6.07 -5.25
N LYS A 13 -1.90 7.31 -5.62
CA LYS A 13 -1.26 8.53 -5.17
C LYS A 13 -2.17 9.24 -4.19
N VAL A 14 -1.61 9.70 -3.08
CA VAL A 14 -2.32 10.45 -2.04
C VAL A 14 -2.02 11.94 -2.26
N PRO A 15 -3.05 12.80 -2.38
CA PRO A 15 -2.82 14.24 -2.52
C PRO A 15 -2.19 14.80 -1.25
N VAL A 16 -1.21 15.68 -1.39
CA VAL A 16 -0.66 16.42 -0.26
C VAL A 16 -1.66 17.50 0.12
N THR A 17 -2.11 17.51 1.37
CA THR A 17 -3.01 18.53 1.90
C THR A 17 -2.25 19.49 2.79
N ARG A 18 -2.45 20.80 2.61
CA ARG A 18 -1.94 21.82 3.53
C ARG A 18 -3.09 22.39 4.36
N ALA A 19 -2.96 22.35 5.68
CA ALA A 19 -3.92 23.01 6.56
C ALA A 19 -3.78 24.53 6.39
N VAL A 20 -4.86 25.18 5.97
CA VAL A 20 -4.93 26.65 5.87
C VAL A 20 -5.82 27.16 7.00
N GLN A 21 -5.19 27.87 7.93
CA GLN A 21 -5.91 28.56 8.99
C GLN A 21 -6.14 30.01 8.56
N TYR A 22 -7.39 30.35 8.26
CA TYR A 22 -7.79 31.75 8.09
C TYR A 22 -7.88 32.42 9.46
N THR A 23 -6.81 33.09 9.88
CA THR A 23 -6.88 34.02 11.01
C THR A 23 -7.60 35.28 10.54
N ALA A 24 -8.90 35.38 10.80
CA ALA A 24 -9.59 36.66 10.67
C ALA A 24 -8.92 37.64 11.64
N LYS A 25 -8.28 38.69 11.11
CA LYS A 25 -7.88 39.85 11.92
C LYS A 25 -9.16 40.42 12.53
N SER A 26 -9.47 40.04 13.76
CA SER A 26 -10.44 40.74 14.59
C SER A 26 -10.06 42.21 14.59
N GLY A 27 -10.90 43.03 13.97
CA GLY A 27 -10.63 44.44 13.78
C GLY A 27 -10.42 45.13 15.13
N ASN A 28 -9.19 45.54 15.40
CA ASN A 28 -8.92 46.66 16.29
C ASN A 28 -8.19 47.71 15.45
N ALA A 29 -8.96 48.70 14.99
CA ALA A 29 -8.41 49.94 14.49
C ALA A 29 -7.63 50.60 15.63
N SER A 30 -6.29 50.58 15.56
CA SER A 30 -5.43 51.77 15.74
C SER A 30 -3.97 51.38 16.01
N LYS A 31 -3.10 51.74 15.06
CA LYS A 31 -1.77 52.38 15.19
C LYS A 31 -0.70 51.74 14.29
N PRO A 32 0.07 52.55 13.55
CA PRO A 32 1.20 52.08 12.75
C PRO A 32 2.48 52.05 13.57
N ALA A 33 3.37 51.09 13.30
CA ALA A 33 4.82 51.29 13.09
C ALA A 33 5.60 49.97 13.16
N ASP A 34 6.48 49.80 12.17
CA ASP A 34 7.78 49.14 12.20
C ASP A 34 7.90 47.65 12.55
N GLY A 35 7.98 46.85 11.47
CA GLY A 35 9.25 46.24 11.05
C GLY A 35 10.08 45.49 12.10
N LYS A 36 9.76 44.22 12.33
CA LYS A 36 10.75 43.15 12.56
C LYS A 36 10.08 41.78 12.43
N MET A 37 10.45 41.05 11.38
CA MET A 37 10.05 39.67 11.15
C MET A 37 11.04 38.79 11.93
N GLU A 38 10.74 38.49 13.20
CA GLU A 38 11.46 37.47 13.97
C GLU A 38 10.81 36.11 13.68
N ALA A 39 11.59 35.23 13.04
CA ALA A 39 11.29 33.83 12.88
C ALA A 39 11.31 33.16 14.25
N ALA A 40 10.14 32.80 14.77
CA ALA A 40 10.01 31.96 15.94
C ALA A 40 9.81 30.51 15.48
N ASP A 41 10.75 29.66 15.89
CA ASP A 41 10.73 28.20 15.85
C ASP A 41 9.34 27.63 16.14
N GLU A 42 8.73 26.96 15.17
CA GLU A 42 7.66 26.01 15.45
C GLU A 42 8.25 24.62 15.54
N ALA A 43 8.35 24.19 16.80
CA ALA A 43 8.58 22.83 17.21
C ALA A 43 7.71 21.85 16.41
N SER A 44 8.31 20.73 16.09
CA SER A 44 7.77 19.54 15.44
C SER A 44 6.55 18.96 16.17
N LEU A 45 5.39 19.60 16.00
CA LEU A 45 4.09 19.05 16.36
C LEU A 45 3.57 18.23 15.17
N SER A 46 3.45 16.93 15.40
CA SER A 46 2.90 15.95 14.47
C SER A 46 1.56 16.42 13.88
N GLY A 47 1.49 16.55 12.55
CA GLY A 47 0.29 16.95 11.80
C GLY A 47 -0.88 15.95 11.83
N PHE A 48 -0.89 15.00 12.77
CA PHE A 48 -1.93 13.99 12.94
C PHE A 48 -2.75 14.14 14.23
N ASP A 49 -2.45 15.12 15.08
CA ASP A 49 -3.23 15.36 16.31
C ASP A 49 -4.51 16.17 16.03
N THR A 50 -5.62 15.45 15.84
CA THR A 50 -6.95 16.01 15.55
C THR A 50 -7.65 16.61 16.78
N ARG A 51 -7.06 16.56 17.98
CA ARG A 51 -7.70 17.03 19.22
C ARG A 51 -7.50 18.52 19.50
N GLN A 52 -6.63 19.19 18.75
CA GLN A 52 -6.34 20.63 18.91
C GLN A 52 -6.70 21.45 17.68
N ILE A 53 -7.51 20.92 16.76
CA ILE A 53 -7.96 21.68 15.58
C ILE A 53 -9.15 22.56 16.01
N PRO A 54 -9.01 23.89 16.10
CA PRO A 54 -10.16 24.76 16.25
C PRO A 54 -11.09 24.57 15.04
N SER A 55 -12.39 24.57 15.31
CA SER A 55 -13.55 24.13 14.50
C SER A 55 -13.64 24.52 13.00
N ALA A 56 -12.68 25.22 12.41
CA ALA A 56 -12.67 25.56 10.98
C ALA A 56 -11.23 25.66 10.46
N ALA A 57 -10.59 24.52 10.21
CA ALA A 57 -9.42 24.43 9.34
C ALA A 57 -9.90 24.03 7.94
N ASP A 58 -9.61 24.85 6.94
CA ASP A 58 -9.84 24.50 5.53
C ASP A 58 -8.58 23.81 5.00
N PHE A 59 -8.74 22.84 4.09
CA PHE A 59 -7.60 22.12 3.52
C PHE A 59 -7.41 22.58 2.09
N ASP A 60 -6.28 23.22 1.81
CA ASP A 60 -5.89 23.55 0.45
C ASP A 60 -5.18 22.35 -0.18
N LEU A 61 -5.56 22.03 -1.41
CA LEU A 61 -4.91 21.00 -2.22
C LEU A 61 -3.99 21.70 -3.21
N PRO A 62 -2.69 21.89 -2.88
CA PRO A 62 -1.71 22.41 -3.83
C PRO A 62 -1.53 21.51 -5.06
N ASP A 63 -1.83 20.22 -4.93
CA ASP A 63 -1.60 19.21 -5.97
C ASP A 63 -2.80 19.09 -6.91
N PHE A 64 -2.54 19.15 -8.22
CA PHE A 64 -3.56 18.90 -9.24
C PHE A 64 -3.51 17.46 -9.75
N TRP A 65 -4.61 16.71 -9.54
CA TRP A 65 -5.01 15.44 -10.20
C TRP A 65 -4.02 14.25 -10.15
N ASP A 66 -2.79 14.39 -10.64
CA ASP A 66 -1.77 13.34 -10.80
C ASP A 66 -0.47 13.59 -9.99
N GLU A 67 -0.41 14.68 -9.22
CA GLU A 67 0.78 15.18 -8.50
C GLU A 67 0.92 14.65 -7.06
N GLY A 68 -0.01 13.81 -6.59
CA GLY A 68 0.06 13.24 -5.25
C GLY A 68 1.29 12.37 -5.00
N GLU A 69 1.63 12.20 -3.73
CA GLU A 69 2.73 11.36 -3.28
C GLU A 69 2.33 9.88 -3.36
N ALA A 70 3.30 9.01 -3.67
CA ALA A 70 3.08 7.57 -3.59
C ALA A 70 2.73 7.16 -2.15
N LEU A 71 1.79 6.22 -2.01
CA LEU A 71 1.43 5.71 -0.70
C LEU A 71 2.63 5.04 0.00
N SER A 72 2.92 5.48 1.23
CA SER A 72 3.97 4.90 2.06
C SER A 72 3.65 3.45 2.41
N GLY A 73 4.69 2.60 2.45
CA GLY A 73 4.54 1.18 2.80
C GLY A 73 3.94 0.28 1.70
N ARG A 74 3.71 0.78 0.48
CA ARG A 74 3.23 -0.02 -0.68
C ARG A 74 4.05 -1.29 -0.95
N GLU A 75 5.34 -1.25 -0.65
CA GLU A 75 6.31 -2.35 -0.81
C GLU A 75 5.96 -3.56 0.08
N THR A 76 5.42 -3.28 1.27
CA THR A 76 5.16 -4.26 2.34
C THR A 76 3.84 -5.01 2.16
N TRP A 77 3.06 -4.67 1.13
CA TRP A 77 1.73 -5.26 0.95
C TRP A 77 1.80 -6.78 0.70
N PRO A 78 1.00 -7.59 1.42
CA PRO A 78 1.08 -9.04 1.34
C PRO A 78 0.65 -9.59 -0.02
N LEU A 79 1.31 -10.68 -0.43
CA LEU A 79 0.91 -11.55 -1.52
C LEU A 79 0.30 -12.82 -0.96
N ALA A 80 -0.85 -13.22 -1.49
CA ALA A 80 -1.53 -14.44 -1.09
C ALA A 80 -1.35 -15.54 -2.14
N ILE A 81 -0.97 -16.72 -1.69
CA ILE A 81 -0.89 -17.96 -2.48
C ILE A 81 -1.98 -18.90 -1.97
N THR A 82 -2.70 -19.53 -2.91
CA THR A 82 -3.71 -20.54 -2.60
C THR A 82 -3.23 -21.87 -3.15
N LEU A 83 -2.99 -22.82 -2.25
CA LEU A 83 -2.67 -24.20 -2.56
C LEU A 83 -3.94 -25.03 -2.51
N ASN A 84 -4.35 -25.56 -3.65
CA ASN A 84 -5.48 -26.48 -3.74
C ASN A 84 -4.96 -27.90 -3.51
N ILE A 85 -5.41 -28.55 -2.44
CA ILE A 85 -4.87 -29.82 -1.97
C ILE A 85 -5.83 -30.93 -2.36
N HIS A 86 -5.38 -31.83 -3.23
CA HIS A 86 -6.12 -33.01 -3.61
C HIS A 86 -5.28 -34.25 -3.31
N SER A 87 -5.70 -35.03 -2.31
CA SER A 87 -4.95 -36.19 -1.83
C SER A 87 -3.51 -35.82 -1.42
N ALA A 88 -2.49 -36.41 -2.05
CA ALA A 88 -1.08 -36.16 -1.75
C ALA A 88 -0.44 -35.06 -2.61
N THR A 89 -1.19 -34.40 -3.49
CA THR A 89 -0.66 -33.36 -4.38
C THR A 89 -1.33 -32.01 -4.14
N HIS A 90 -0.64 -30.94 -4.51
CA HIS A 90 -1.18 -29.60 -4.49
C HIS A 90 -1.02 -28.97 -5.86
N PHE A 91 -1.87 -28.00 -6.18
CA PHE A 91 -1.76 -27.22 -7.40
C PHE A 91 -2.18 -25.76 -7.17
N LEU A 92 -1.65 -24.90 -8.05
CA LEU A 92 -1.87 -23.47 -8.06
C LEU A 92 -2.87 -23.11 -9.15
N ASP A 93 -3.52 -21.95 -9.01
CA ASP A 93 -4.41 -21.37 -10.02
C ASP A 93 -5.52 -22.33 -10.47
N ALA A 94 -6.26 -22.88 -9.51
CA ALA A 94 -7.38 -23.75 -9.79
C ALA A 94 -8.44 -23.02 -10.63
N THR A 95 -8.85 -23.66 -11.72
CA THR A 95 -10.06 -23.27 -12.44
C THR A 95 -11.31 -23.49 -11.57
N LEU A 96 -12.43 -22.87 -11.93
CA LEU A 96 -13.69 -23.01 -11.19
C LEU A 96 -14.12 -24.48 -10.98
N LYS A 97 -13.82 -25.36 -11.96
CA LYS A 97 -14.15 -26.78 -11.87
C LYS A 97 -13.24 -27.52 -10.90
N GLU A 98 -11.95 -27.24 -10.96
CA GLU A 98 -10.97 -27.84 -10.05
C GLU A 98 -11.18 -27.35 -8.63
N GLU A 99 -11.49 -26.07 -8.46
CA GLU A 99 -11.78 -25.46 -7.17
C GLU A 99 -12.99 -26.12 -6.47
N ALA A 100 -14.02 -26.49 -7.24
CA ALA A 100 -15.20 -27.18 -6.74
C ALA A 100 -14.94 -28.66 -6.41
N ALA A 101 -13.96 -29.29 -7.06
CA ALA A 101 -13.60 -30.69 -6.85
C ALA A 101 -12.61 -30.91 -5.69
N VAL A 102 -11.98 -29.82 -5.22
CA VAL A 102 -10.95 -29.88 -4.18
C VAL A 102 -11.58 -29.79 -2.78
N PRO A 103 -11.33 -30.79 -1.91
CA PRO A 103 -11.89 -30.79 -0.57
C PRO A 103 -11.19 -29.80 0.37
N LEU A 104 -9.91 -29.50 0.14
CA LEU A 104 -9.07 -28.74 1.06
C LEU A 104 -8.23 -27.69 0.34
N LYS A 105 -8.27 -26.44 0.83
CA LYS A 105 -7.51 -25.32 0.27
C LYS A 105 -6.71 -24.65 1.38
N LEU A 106 -5.43 -24.43 1.16
CA LEU A 106 -4.55 -23.70 2.07
C LEU A 106 -4.23 -22.34 1.48
N VAL A 107 -4.72 -21.28 2.12
CA VAL A 107 -4.45 -19.88 1.76
C VAL A 107 -3.36 -19.36 2.68
N VAL A 108 -2.30 -18.82 2.09
CA VAL A 108 -1.12 -18.34 2.82
C VAL A 108 -0.77 -16.96 2.31
N ALA A 109 -0.56 -15.99 3.20
CA ALA A 109 -0.19 -14.63 2.86
C ALA A 109 1.22 -14.31 3.35
N PHE A 110 2.08 -13.85 2.45
CA PHE A 110 3.47 -13.50 2.70
C PHE A 110 3.72 -12.01 2.47
N THR A 111 4.54 -11.41 3.32
CA THR A 111 5.08 -10.06 3.12
C THR A 111 6.58 -10.13 2.92
N PHE A 112 7.10 -9.17 2.16
CA PHE A 112 8.51 -9.06 1.82
C PHE A 112 8.98 -7.68 2.28
N SER A 113 9.36 -7.59 3.56
CA SER A 113 9.83 -6.33 4.15
C SER A 113 11.28 -6.02 3.78
N THR A 114 12.04 -7.08 3.48
CA THR A 114 13.37 -7.05 2.86
C THR A 114 13.31 -7.93 1.61
N PRO A 115 14.03 -7.57 0.53
CA PRO A 115 13.91 -8.19 -0.81
C PRO A 115 14.36 -9.66 -0.90
N SER A 116 14.44 -10.40 0.21
CA SER A 116 14.94 -11.78 0.22
C SER A 116 14.22 -12.75 1.16
N THR A 117 13.46 -12.28 2.16
CA THR A 117 12.86 -13.21 3.14
C THR A 117 11.33 -13.09 3.19
N PRO A 118 10.59 -14.12 2.74
CA PRO A 118 9.14 -14.15 2.87
C PRO A 118 8.77 -14.33 4.34
N THR A 119 8.05 -13.37 4.90
CA THR A 119 7.48 -13.45 6.25
C THR A 119 6.03 -13.88 6.15
N LEU A 120 5.67 -14.98 6.81
CA LEU A 120 4.29 -15.46 6.87
C LEU A 120 3.45 -14.54 7.75
N GLN A 121 2.43 -13.89 7.18
CA GLN A 121 1.51 -13.01 7.92
C GLN A 121 0.22 -13.71 8.31
N ALA A 122 -0.33 -14.51 7.40
CA ALA A 122 -1.60 -15.18 7.63
C ALA A 122 -1.62 -16.54 6.94
N MET A 123 -2.31 -17.47 7.58
CA MET A 123 -2.57 -18.80 7.05
C MET A 123 -4.00 -19.17 7.38
N ARG A 124 -4.71 -19.72 6.40
CA ARG A 124 -6.07 -20.21 6.57
C ARG A 124 -6.27 -21.50 5.80
N LEU A 125 -6.70 -22.53 6.51
CA LEU A 125 -7.17 -23.77 5.93
C LEU A 125 -8.67 -23.66 5.69
N LEU A 126 -9.12 -24.02 4.49
CA LEU A 126 -10.51 -23.98 4.05
C LEU A 126 -10.93 -25.36 3.57
N GLY A 127 -12.09 -25.80 4.02
CA GLY A 127 -12.69 -27.07 3.61
C GLY A 127 -12.64 -28.15 4.70
N PRO A 128 -13.44 -29.22 4.53
CA PRO A 128 -13.47 -30.34 5.46
C PRO A 128 -12.23 -31.21 5.25
N GLY A 129 -11.28 -31.13 6.18
CA GLY A 129 -10.09 -31.98 6.15
C GLY A 129 -9.07 -31.55 7.17
N GLU A 130 -8.27 -32.51 7.60
CA GLU A 130 -7.13 -32.27 8.47
C GLU A 130 -5.85 -32.40 7.65
N LEU A 131 -4.82 -31.67 8.09
CA LEU A 131 -3.51 -31.70 7.46
C LEU A 131 -2.48 -32.02 8.53
N GLU A 132 -1.71 -33.08 8.30
CA GLU A 132 -0.64 -33.45 9.22
C GLU A 132 0.44 -32.35 9.28
N HIS A 133 0.98 -32.13 10.49
CA HIS A 133 1.95 -31.07 10.73
C HIS A 133 3.21 -31.15 9.82
N PRO A 134 3.83 -32.33 9.59
CA PRO A 134 4.98 -32.42 8.69
C PRO A 134 4.63 -32.00 7.25
N ARG A 135 3.44 -32.39 6.79
CA ARG A 135 2.96 -32.03 5.45
C ARG A 135 2.71 -30.53 5.33
N LEU A 136 2.17 -29.90 6.37
CA LEU A 136 1.98 -28.46 6.43
C LEU A 136 3.29 -27.69 6.27
N GLN A 137 4.36 -28.14 6.94
CA GLN A 137 5.67 -27.48 6.83
C GLN A 137 6.24 -27.57 5.41
N THR A 138 6.06 -28.70 4.73
CA THR A 138 6.47 -28.86 3.32
C THR A 138 5.68 -27.91 2.43
N LEU A 139 4.35 -27.87 2.57
CA LEU A 139 3.49 -26.98 1.78
C LEU A 139 3.80 -25.50 2.03
N LEU A 140 4.10 -25.10 3.26
CA LEU A 140 4.50 -23.73 3.58
C LEU A 140 5.84 -23.36 2.93
N SER A 141 6.79 -24.29 2.91
CA SER A 141 8.09 -24.09 2.26
C SER A 141 7.94 -23.93 0.74
N GLU A 142 7.06 -24.73 0.13
CA GLU A 142 6.73 -24.64 -1.30
C GLU A 142 5.97 -23.34 -1.61
N ALA A 143 4.97 -22.99 -0.79
CA ALA A 143 4.23 -21.73 -0.91
C ALA A 143 5.15 -20.51 -0.81
N GLY A 144 6.15 -20.55 0.07
CA GLY A 144 7.16 -19.50 0.19
C GLY A 144 7.99 -19.32 -1.08
N LYS A 145 8.39 -20.42 -1.73
CA LYS A 145 9.11 -20.37 -3.02
C LYS A 145 8.24 -19.76 -4.13
N TYR A 146 6.97 -20.18 -4.22
CA TYR A 146 6.03 -19.62 -5.19
C TYR A 146 5.76 -18.14 -4.93
N ALA A 147 5.59 -17.75 -3.67
CA ALA A 147 5.41 -16.36 -3.29
C ALA A 147 6.63 -15.51 -3.66
N GLN A 148 7.85 -16.01 -3.45
CA GLN A 148 9.08 -15.31 -3.83
C GLN A 148 9.19 -15.10 -5.35
N GLN A 149 8.98 -16.16 -6.14
CA GLN A 149 8.99 -16.06 -7.60
C GLN A 149 7.95 -15.07 -8.13
N MET A 150 6.75 -15.11 -7.56
CA MET A 150 5.66 -14.20 -7.92
C MET A 150 5.96 -12.76 -7.51
N TYR A 151 6.56 -12.56 -6.34
CA TYR A 151 6.99 -11.26 -5.85
C TYR A 151 8.03 -10.64 -6.78
N ASP A 152 9.10 -11.36 -7.10
CA ASP A 152 10.18 -10.86 -7.95
C ASP A 152 9.67 -10.47 -9.34
N ALA A 153 8.83 -11.32 -9.94
CA ALA A 153 8.24 -11.06 -11.24
C ALA A 153 7.29 -9.84 -11.22
N LEU A 154 6.47 -9.71 -10.17
CA LEU A 154 5.52 -8.61 -10.03
C LEU A 154 6.25 -7.28 -9.76
N GLU A 155 7.26 -7.29 -8.90
CA GLU A 155 8.04 -6.11 -8.53
C GLU A 155 8.73 -5.48 -9.74
N VAL A 156 9.34 -6.31 -10.60
CA VAL A 156 9.93 -5.85 -11.87
C VAL A 156 8.87 -5.18 -12.75
N LYS A 157 7.68 -5.80 -12.90
CA LYS A 157 6.59 -5.25 -13.71
C LYS A 157 6.03 -3.95 -13.16
N LEU A 158 5.87 -3.84 -11.84
CA LEU A 158 5.34 -2.63 -11.20
C LEU A 158 6.30 -1.46 -11.33
N ARG A 159 7.61 -1.70 -11.19
CA ARG A 159 8.65 -0.67 -11.39
C ARG A 159 8.73 -0.20 -12.84
N ASP A 160 8.70 -1.11 -13.80
CA ASP A 160 8.69 -0.78 -15.22
C ASP A 160 7.46 0.07 -15.61
N GLU A 161 6.29 -0.30 -15.09
CA GLU A 161 5.06 0.45 -15.33
C GLU A 161 5.06 1.82 -14.66
N ASP A 162 5.57 1.94 -13.43
CA ASP A 162 5.73 3.23 -12.74
C ASP A 162 6.64 4.18 -13.53
N PHE A 163 7.79 3.67 -14.02
CA PHE A 163 8.69 4.44 -14.88
C PHE A 163 7.99 4.92 -16.17
N ARG A 164 7.26 4.02 -16.85
CA ARG A 164 6.53 4.33 -18.08
C ARG A 164 5.47 5.42 -17.87
N ARG A 165 4.74 5.38 -16.75
CA ARG A 165 3.70 6.36 -16.41
C ARG A 165 4.31 7.72 -16.08
N ASN A 166 5.36 7.74 -15.27
CA ASN A 166 6.05 8.98 -14.91
C ASN A 166 6.70 9.65 -16.13
N GLN A 167 7.27 8.87 -17.06
CA GLN A 167 7.81 9.40 -18.32
C GLN A 167 6.71 9.99 -19.22
N LYS A 168 5.55 9.31 -19.35
CA LYS A 168 4.39 9.82 -20.09
C LYS A 168 3.83 11.11 -19.50
N ALA A 169 3.72 11.18 -18.18
CA ALA A 169 3.28 12.39 -17.48
C ALA A 169 4.23 13.54 -17.78
N ARG A 170 5.55 13.36 -17.59
CA ARG A 170 6.57 14.38 -17.88
C ARG A 170 6.52 14.89 -19.32
N ASN A 171 6.35 13.99 -20.29
CA ASN A 171 6.26 14.38 -21.71
C ASN A 171 4.97 15.18 -22.03
N LYS A 172 3.85 14.85 -21.38
CA LYS A 172 2.58 15.58 -21.55
C LYS A 172 2.65 17.00 -20.98
N PHE A 173 3.40 17.20 -19.89
CA PHE A 173 3.64 18.52 -19.31
C PHE A 173 4.63 19.35 -20.13
N ALA A 174 5.67 18.75 -20.71
CA ALA A 174 6.63 19.46 -21.55
C ALA A 174 6.06 19.96 -22.91
N GLN A 175 4.87 19.47 -23.31
CA GLN A 175 4.17 19.86 -24.52
C GLN A 175 3.09 20.93 -24.30
N ARG A 176 2.94 21.45 -23.07
CA ARG A 176 2.05 22.58 -22.73
C ARG A 176 2.87 23.83 -22.46
#